data_AF-A0A8K0G601-F1
#
_entry.id   AF-A0A8K0G601-F1
#
_cell.length_a   1.000
_cell.length_b   1.000
_cell.length_c   1.000
_cell.angle_alpha   90.00
_cell.angle_beta   90.00
_cell.angle_gamma   90.00
#
_symmetry.space_group_name_H-M   'P 1'
#
loop_
_entity.id
_entity.type
_entity.pdbx_description
1 polymer ?
#
loop_
_entity_poly.entity_id
_entity_poly.type
_entity_poly.pdbx_seq_one_letter_code
_entity_poly.pdbx_strand_id
1 'polypeptide(L)'
;MIRRCCVPGCKSNYDSTRKENSQCITTFSFPKNEDRRKKWIKGIPRKHWTSTVSSVVCCLHFNPEDVIRHDKFLQPDGTQKEISLSHPRLTENAVPCIFPNLPKYLSTGVKRKRKDPESRREDAFQRHSAAVERFLNDDLIKDFSDFKNNFPQKVNMCKWEVKVLENCVYFFTLNYETKLTIRNCERVSEHLTVNIHLNKNELSAADLRWILPVNLKVSKWSQIINILARYQEPQKIVALKM
;
A
#
# COMPACT_ATOMS: atom_id res chain seq x y z
N MET A 1 23.50 2.16 48.79
CA MET A 1 24.08 1.06 47.99
C MET A 1 23.63 1.19 46.55
N ILE A 2 24.55 1.04 45.61
CA ILE A 2 24.28 1.10 44.18
C ILE A 2 23.51 -0.17 43.77
N ARG A 3 22.39 0.01 43.05
CA ARG A 3 21.56 -1.12 42.60
C ARG A 3 21.94 -1.52 41.19
N ARG A 4 22.19 -2.82 41.01
CA ARG A 4 22.56 -3.45 39.73
C ARG A 4 21.31 -3.83 38.94
N CYS A 5 21.34 -3.63 37.63
CA CYS A 5 20.23 -3.99 36.75
C CYS A 5 19.99 -5.51 36.76
N CYS A 6 18.74 -5.95 36.86
CA CYS A 6 18.36 -7.37 36.88
C CYS A 6 18.16 -7.98 35.48
N VAL A 7 18.23 -7.16 34.42
CA VAL A 7 18.00 -7.59 33.04
C VAL A 7 19.19 -8.44 32.53
N PRO A 8 18.94 -9.60 31.90
CA PRO A 8 20.00 -10.46 31.37
C PRO A 8 20.93 -9.73 30.42
N GLY A 9 22.23 -9.97 30.55
CA GLY A 9 23.27 -9.34 29.72
C GLY A 9 23.54 -7.86 30.04
N CYS A 10 22.76 -7.22 30.92
CA CYS A 10 22.99 -5.83 31.31
C CYS A 10 24.03 -5.73 32.43
N LYS A 11 25.11 -4.99 32.19
CA LYS A 11 26.18 -4.71 33.18
C LYS A 11 26.06 -3.33 33.82
N SER A 12 24.95 -2.62 33.61
CA SER A 12 24.73 -1.28 34.20
C SER A 12 24.88 -1.30 35.72
N ASN A 13 25.67 -0.34 36.22
CA ASN A 13 25.99 -0.16 37.64
C ASN A 13 26.76 -1.32 38.31
N TYR A 14 27.39 -2.21 37.53
CA TYR A 14 28.37 -3.16 38.07
C TYR A 14 29.73 -2.47 38.27
N ASP A 15 30.54 -2.98 39.21
CA ASP A 15 31.85 -2.40 39.52
C ASP A 15 32.78 -2.37 38.29
N SER A 16 32.67 -3.37 37.40
CA SER A 16 33.42 -3.44 36.14
C SER A 16 33.18 -2.22 35.24
N THR A 17 31.92 -1.79 35.09
CA THR A 17 31.54 -0.66 34.23
C THR A 17 31.67 0.70 34.92
N ARG A 18 31.75 0.72 36.26
CA ARG A 18 31.85 1.96 37.06
C ARG A 18 33.28 2.52 37.06
N LYS A 19 34.30 1.67 36.91
CA LYS A 19 35.68 2.14 36.77
C LYS A 19 35.87 2.99 35.51
N GLU A 20 35.09 2.70 34.47
CA GLU A 20 35.12 3.41 33.18
C GLU A 20 34.15 4.61 33.15
N ASN A 21 32.99 4.50 33.81
CA ASN A 21 31.97 5.55 33.86
C ASN A 21 31.78 6.10 35.28
N SER A 22 32.16 7.36 35.49
CA SER A 22 32.04 8.05 36.78
C SER A 22 30.58 8.27 37.24
N GLN A 23 29.59 8.15 36.35
CA GLN A 23 28.18 8.38 36.66
C GLN A 23 27.36 7.09 36.74
N CYS A 24 26.54 6.98 37.79
CA CYS A 24 25.60 5.87 37.95
C CYS A 24 24.39 6.03 37.03
N ILE A 25 24.00 4.96 36.34
CA ILE A 25 22.81 4.93 35.49
C ILE A 25 21.56 4.89 36.37
N THR A 26 20.54 5.69 36.03
CA THR A 26 19.26 5.69 36.72
C THR A 26 18.59 4.32 36.67
N THR A 27 18.14 3.84 37.83
CA THR A 27 17.44 2.56 37.97
C THR A 27 16.07 2.73 38.59
N PHE A 28 15.10 1.97 38.11
CA PHE A 28 13.72 1.95 38.60
C PHE A 28 13.43 0.65 39.35
N SER A 29 12.78 0.78 40.50
CA SER A 29 12.27 -0.39 41.25
C SER A 29 10.99 -0.93 40.61
N PHE A 30 10.71 -2.21 40.84
CA PHE A 30 9.46 -2.80 40.34
C PHE A 30 8.24 -2.08 40.95
N PRO A 31 7.18 -1.86 40.16
CA PRO A 31 5.94 -1.24 40.64
C PRO A 31 5.31 -2.00 41.82
N LYS A 32 4.68 -1.27 42.73
CA LYS A 32 3.85 -1.85 43.81
C LYS A 32 2.56 -2.48 43.28
N ASN A 33 1.98 -1.89 42.22
CA ASN A 33 0.81 -2.43 41.54
C ASN A 33 1.13 -3.79 40.89
N GLU A 34 0.36 -4.83 41.22
CA GLU A 34 0.63 -6.20 40.79
C GLU A 34 0.54 -6.38 39.27
N ASP A 35 -0.43 -5.77 38.60
CA ASP A 35 -0.62 -5.92 37.16
C ASP A 35 0.53 -5.29 36.39
N ARG A 36 0.97 -4.10 36.80
CA ARG A 36 2.13 -3.44 36.22
C ARG A 36 3.41 -4.22 36.49
N ARG A 37 3.56 -4.79 37.69
CA ARG A 37 4.69 -5.67 38.05
C ARG A 37 4.71 -6.94 37.18
N LYS A 38 3.57 -7.60 36.99
CA LYS A 38 3.42 -8.77 36.09
C LYS A 38 3.82 -8.41 34.66
N LYS A 39 3.40 -7.24 34.16
CA LYS A 39 3.81 -6.73 32.83
C LYS A 39 5.32 -6.54 32.73
N TRP A 40 5.98 -6.01 33.76
CA TRP A 40 7.44 -5.86 33.79
C TRP A 40 8.17 -7.20 33.79
N ILE A 41 7.75 -8.15 34.64
CA ILE A 41 8.34 -9.49 34.70
C ILE A 41 8.19 -10.19 33.35
N LYS A 42 7.01 -10.09 32.71
CA LYS A 42 6.77 -10.65 31.38
C LYS A 42 7.61 -9.98 30.28
N GLY A 43 7.88 -8.68 30.41
CA GLY A 43 8.69 -7.93 29.45
C GLY A 43 10.18 -8.28 29.50
N ILE A 44 10.70 -8.71 30.66
CA ILE A 44 12.10 -9.09 30.82
C ILE A 44 12.29 -10.51 30.28
N PRO A 45 13.18 -10.74 29.29
CA PRO A 45 13.38 -12.04 28.67
C PRO A 45 14.24 -12.95 29.55
N ARG A 46 13.70 -13.35 30.71
CA ARG A 46 14.36 -14.22 31.68
C ARG A 46 13.44 -15.37 32.07
N LYS A 47 13.86 -16.60 31.76
CA LYS A 47 13.09 -17.82 32.02
C LYS A 47 12.99 -18.09 33.53
N HIS A 48 11.79 -18.47 34.00
CA HIS A 48 11.49 -18.86 35.40
C HIS A 48 11.99 -17.86 36.47
N TRP A 49 11.80 -16.56 36.24
CA TRP A 49 12.30 -15.53 37.15
C TRP A 49 11.19 -14.75 37.84
N THR A 50 11.41 -14.44 39.11
CA THR A 50 10.55 -13.59 39.94
C THR A 50 11.35 -12.39 40.45
N SER A 51 10.71 -11.22 40.50
CA SER A 51 11.38 -10.02 41.00
C SER A 51 11.45 -10.03 42.53
N THR A 52 12.62 -9.71 43.08
CA THR A 52 12.81 -9.47 44.52
C THR A 52 12.61 -7.99 44.86
N VAL A 53 12.54 -7.65 46.16
CA VAL A 53 12.42 -6.26 46.64
C VAL A 53 13.62 -5.38 46.22
N SER A 54 14.80 -6.00 46.06
CA SER A 54 16.03 -5.32 45.61
C SER A 54 16.20 -5.28 44.09
N SER A 55 15.33 -5.97 43.33
CA SER A 55 15.42 -6.01 41.88
C SER A 55 15.10 -4.65 41.27
N VAL A 56 15.94 -4.20 40.33
CA VAL A 56 15.75 -2.94 39.60
C VAL A 56 16.08 -3.09 38.13
N VAL A 57 15.50 -2.22 37.30
CA VAL A 57 15.74 -2.13 35.86
C VAL A 57 16.30 -0.75 35.54
N CYS A 58 17.42 -0.66 34.80
CA CYS A 58 17.98 0.63 34.40
C CYS A 58 17.17 1.31 33.28
N CYS A 59 17.25 2.63 33.18
CA CYS A 59 16.52 3.44 32.21
C CYS A 59 16.73 3.04 30.75
N LEU A 60 17.88 2.44 30.41
CA LEU A 60 18.21 1.96 29.07
C LEU A 60 17.26 0.86 28.53
N HIS A 61 16.47 0.24 29.40
CA HIS A 61 15.53 -0.81 29.00
C HIS A 61 14.11 -0.29 28.70
N PHE A 62 13.87 1.00 28.91
CA PHE A 62 12.58 1.65 28.63
C PHE A 62 12.70 2.53 27.39
N ASN A 63 11.57 2.83 26.75
CA ASN A 63 11.57 3.85 25.71
C ASN A 63 11.95 5.21 26.34
N PRO A 64 12.76 6.03 25.67
CA PRO A 64 13.10 7.37 26.17
C PRO A 64 11.86 8.23 26.46
N GLU A 65 10.80 8.11 25.66
CA GLU A 65 9.51 8.80 25.83
C GLU A 65 8.77 8.39 27.13
N ASP A 66 9.04 7.19 27.64
CA ASP A 66 8.43 6.69 28.86
C ASP A 66 9.17 7.16 30.13
N VAL A 67 10.36 7.77 29.99
CA VAL A 67 11.19 8.25 31.09
C VAL A 67 10.98 9.75 31.31
N ILE A 68 10.19 10.08 32.31
CA ILE A 68 9.88 11.46 32.71
C ILE A 68 11.06 12.03 33.50
N ARG A 69 11.80 12.97 32.89
CA ARG A 69 12.94 13.67 33.51
C ARG A 69 12.62 15.10 33.93
N HIS A 70 11.53 15.67 33.43
CA HIS A 70 11.14 17.04 33.72
C HIS A 70 9.68 17.08 34.16
N ASP A 71 9.36 18.02 35.04
CA ASP A 71 8.00 18.33 35.46
C ASP A 71 7.59 19.70 34.92
N LYS A 72 6.33 19.84 34.55
CA LYS A 72 5.78 21.08 33.99
C LYS A 72 4.72 21.61 34.92
N PHE A 73 4.88 22.85 35.38
CA PHE A 73 3.88 23.52 36.21
C PHE A 73 3.60 24.92 35.66
N LEU A 74 2.40 25.40 35.97
CA LEU A 74 1.95 26.74 35.62
C LEU A 74 2.31 27.69 36.76
N GLN A 75 2.94 28.80 36.40
CA GLN A 75 3.12 29.92 37.32
C GLN A 75 1.83 30.76 37.42
N PRO A 76 1.67 31.58 38.46
CA PRO A 76 0.50 32.46 38.62
C PRO A 76 0.29 33.44 37.45
N ASP A 77 1.33 33.73 36.67
CA ASP A 77 1.33 34.59 35.48
C ASP A 77 0.87 33.86 34.19
N GLY A 78 0.51 32.58 34.28
CA GLY A 78 0.12 31.75 33.14
C GLY A 78 1.29 31.18 32.32
N THR A 79 2.54 31.45 32.70
CA THR A 79 3.71 30.90 32.02
C THR A 79 3.98 29.45 32.46
N GLN A 80 4.25 28.58 31.49
CA GLN A 80 4.63 27.19 31.76
C GLN A 80 6.15 27.11 31.96
N LYS A 81 6.59 26.62 33.12
CA LYS A 81 8.01 26.40 33.39
C LYS A 81 8.28 24.91 33.56
N GLU A 82 9.44 24.49 33.06
CA GLU A 82 9.92 23.12 33.11
C GLU A 82 11.05 23.01 34.14
N ILE A 83 10.91 22.10 35.12
CA ILE A 83 11.94 21.82 36.13
C ILE A 83 12.45 20.40 35.93
N SER A 84 13.78 20.23 35.95
CA SER A 84 14.41 18.92 35.95
C SER A 84 14.14 18.17 37.26
N LEU A 85 13.61 16.95 37.15
CA LEU A 85 13.41 16.07 38.29
C LEU A 85 14.75 15.51 38.76
N SER A 86 15.06 15.72 40.05
CA SER A 86 16.21 15.08 40.71
C SER A 86 16.16 13.54 40.62
N HIS A 87 14.95 12.97 40.63
CA HIS A 87 14.70 11.54 40.44
C HIS A 87 13.72 11.34 39.27
N PRO A 88 14.20 10.82 38.11
CA PRO A 88 13.32 10.51 37.00
C PRO A 88 12.21 9.53 37.41
N ARG A 89 11.07 9.62 36.73
CA ARG A 89 9.91 8.72 36.92
C ARG A 89 9.55 8.04 35.60
N LEU A 90 8.76 6.98 35.67
CA LEU A 90 8.25 6.29 34.49
C LEU A 90 6.77 6.56 34.29
N THR A 91 6.34 6.72 33.04
CA THR A 91 4.91 6.77 32.68
C THR A 91 4.19 5.51 33.17
N GLU A 92 2.89 5.60 33.42
CA GLU A 92 2.10 4.49 33.99
C GLU A 92 2.18 3.22 33.12
N ASN A 93 2.22 3.39 31.79
CA ASN A 93 2.27 2.30 30.82
C ASN A 93 3.69 1.83 30.46
N ALA A 94 4.73 2.47 31.01
CA ALA A 94 6.11 2.09 30.76
C ALA A 94 6.38 0.64 31.17
N VAL A 95 6.97 -0.13 30.25
CA VAL A 95 7.45 -1.50 30.47
C VAL A 95 8.85 -1.66 29.87
N PRO A 96 9.70 -2.53 30.43
CA PRO A 96 10.98 -2.86 29.80
C PRO A 96 10.75 -3.50 28.43
N CYS A 97 11.31 -2.89 27.39
CA CYS A 97 11.10 -3.29 26.00
C CYS A 97 12.39 -3.26 25.14
N ILE A 98 13.46 -2.63 25.63
CA ILE A 98 14.73 -2.49 24.92
C ILE A 98 15.80 -3.35 25.59
N PHE A 99 16.45 -4.25 24.84
CA PHE A 99 17.46 -5.18 25.34
C PHE A 99 18.66 -5.22 24.40
N PRO A 100 19.59 -4.24 24.49
CA PRO A 100 20.68 -4.09 23.51
C PRO A 100 21.66 -5.25 23.53
N ASN A 101 21.83 -5.90 24.69
CA ASN A 101 22.78 -7.01 24.88
C ASN A 101 22.15 -8.39 24.63
N LEU A 102 20.96 -8.43 24.02
CA LEU A 102 20.22 -9.64 23.71
C LEU A 102 19.82 -9.65 22.23
N PRO A 103 19.48 -10.81 21.65
CA PRO A 103 18.99 -10.88 20.27
C PRO A 103 17.86 -9.88 19.99
N LYS A 104 17.95 -9.19 18.84
CA LYS A 104 17.08 -8.06 18.49
C LYS A 104 15.59 -8.37 18.58
N TYR A 105 15.17 -9.60 18.28
CA TYR A 105 13.77 -10.03 18.33
C TYR A 105 13.17 -10.05 19.75
N LEU A 106 14.01 -10.06 20.81
CA LEU A 106 13.56 -9.93 22.19
C LEU A 106 13.29 -8.48 22.58
N SER A 107 13.87 -7.52 21.86
CA SER A 107 13.54 -6.11 22.00
C SER A 107 12.27 -5.83 21.21
N THR A 108 11.18 -5.51 21.92
CA THR A 108 9.96 -5.06 21.25
C THR A 108 10.14 -3.59 20.95
N GLY A 109 10.43 -3.25 19.70
CA GLY A 109 10.49 -1.86 19.25
C GLY A 109 9.18 -1.11 19.53
N VAL A 110 9.22 0.21 19.45
CA VAL A 110 8.05 1.09 19.68
C VAL A 110 6.85 0.52 18.91
N LYS A 111 5.85 0.04 19.66
CA LYS A 111 4.62 -0.48 19.05
C LYS A 111 3.99 0.69 18.31
N ARG A 112 4.00 0.64 16.98
CA ARG A 112 3.32 1.63 16.15
C ARG A 112 1.87 1.69 16.64
N LYS A 113 1.43 2.85 17.11
CA LYS A 113 0.01 3.05 17.43
C LYS A 113 -0.77 2.75 16.16
N ARG A 114 -1.74 1.84 16.26
CA ARG A 114 -2.63 1.52 15.15
C ARG A 114 -3.37 2.81 14.80
N LYS A 115 -3.38 3.17 13.51
CA LYS A 115 -4.21 4.28 13.02
C LYS A 115 -5.66 4.03 13.39
N ASP A 116 -6.38 5.11 13.67
CA ASP A 116 -7.81 5.09 13.91
C ASP A 116 -8.57 4.40 12.74
N PRO A 117 -9.65 3.64 13.00
CA PRO A 117 -10.41 2.94 11.97
C PRO A 117 -10.97 3.84 10.86
N GLU A 118 -11.38 5.07 11.17
CA GLU A 118 -11.91 6.02 10.21
C GLU A 118 -10.81 6.55 9.29
N SER A 119 -9.66 6.93 9.85
CA SER A 119 -8.47 7.29 9.06
C SER A 119 -8.04 6.16 8.11
N ARG A 120 -8.11 4.90 8.57
CA ARG A 120 -7.81 3.75 7.70
C ARG A 120 -8.84 3.55 6.58
N ARG A 121 -10.11 3.85 6.84
CA ARG A 121 -11.19 3.74 5.84
C ARG A 121 -11.01 4.80 4.77
N GLU A 122 -10.73 6.03 5.17
CA GLU A 122 -10.43 7.14 4.25
C GLU A 122 -9.22 6.83 3.37
N ASP A 123 -8.12 6.38 3.97
CA ASP A 123 -6.92 5.93 3.23
C ASP A 123 -7.24 4.83 2.20
N ALA A 124 -8.21 3.95 2.48
CA ALA A 124 -8.63 2.90 1.55
C ALA A 124 -9.51 3.45 0.43
N PHE A 125 -10.46 4.34 0.75
CA PHE A 125 -11.33 4.99 -0.22
C PHE A 125 -10.52 5.82 -1.21
N GLN A 126 -9.58 6.64 -0.73
CA GLN A 126 -8.72 7.46 -1.59
C GLN A 126 -7.87 6.63 -2.55
N ARG A 127 -7.30 5.52 -2.06
CA ARG A 127 -6.56 4.59 -2.91
C ARG A 127 -7.43 3.95 -3.98
N HIS A 128 -8.66 3.57 -3.62
CA HIS A 128 -9.60 3.00 -4.58
C HIS A 128 -10.01 4.03 -5.63
N SER A 129 -10.38 5.25 -5.21
CA SER A 129 -10.74 6.36 -6.09
C SER A 129 -9.62 6.67 -7.08
N ALA A 130 -8.38 6.83 -6.59
CA ALA A 130 -7.21 7.09 -7.44
C ALA A 130 -6.94 5.95 -8.44
N ALA A 131 -7.17 4.69 -8.06
CA ALA A 131 -7.03 3.56 -8.96
C ALA A 131 -8.08 3.57 -10.07
N VAL A 132 -9.33 3.91 -9.74
CA VAL A 132 -10.43 4.04 -10.72
C VAL A 132 -10.14 5.19 -11.69
N GLU A 133 -9.73 6.35 -11.20
CA GLU A 133 -9.38 7.50 -12.04
C GLU A 133 -8.22 7.17 -12.98
N ARG A 134 -7.17 6.51 -12.49
CA ARG A 134 -6.06 6.04 -13.32
C ARG A 134 -6.53 5.09 -14.41
N PHE A 135 -7.41 4.14 -14.10
CA PHE A 135 -7.97 3.21 -15.09
C PHE A 135 -8.76 3.94 -16.17
N LEU A 136 -9.65 4.86 -15.78
CA LEU A 136 -10.47 5.63 -16.74
C LEU A 136 -9.59 6.48 -17.67
N ASN A 137 -8.53 7.09 -17.14
CA ASN A 137 -7.60 7.89 -17.94
C ASN A 137 -6.75 7.02 -18.89
N ASP A 138 -6.33 5.84 -18.45
CA ASP A 138 -5.57 4.89 -19.27
C ASP A 138 -6.41 4.25 -20.40
N ASP A 139 -7.74 4.28 -20.25
CA ASP A 139 -8.69 3.83 -21.28
C ASP A 139 -8.95 4.87 -22.37
N LEU A 140 -8.56 6.15 -22.20
CA LEU A 140 -8.81 7.18 -23.20
C LEU A 140 -7.85 7.09 -24.40
N ILE A 141 -8.36 7.38 -25.59
CA ILE A 141 -7.59 7.60 -26.82
C ILE A 141 -7.59 9.10 -27.12
N LYS A 142 -6.41 9.73 -27.08
CA LYS A 142 -6.31 11.19 -27.27
C LYS A 142 -6.49 11.60 -28.73
N ASP A 143 -5.77 10.92 -29.60
CA ASP A 143 -5.74 11.19 -31.04
C ASP A 143 -5.28 9.94 -31.80
N PHE A 144 -5.17 10.05 -33.12
CA PHE A 144 -4.77 8.93 -33.97
C PHE A 144 -3.29 8.54 -33.83
N SER A 145 -2.41 9.47 -33.45
CA SER A 145 -1.00 9.17 -33.18
C SER A 145 -0.89 8.34 -31.90
N ASP A 146 -1.61 8.74 -30.86
CA ASP A 146 -1.77 7.99 -29.61
C ASP A 146 -2.31 6.58 -29.88
N PHE A 147 -3.34 6.46 -30.73
CA PHE A 147 -3.85 5.17 -31.16
C PHE A 147 -2.78 4.30 -31.83
N LYS A 148 -2.09 4.82 -32.86
CA LYS A 148 -1.04 4.08 -33.59
C LYS A 148 0.09 3.58 -32.69
N ASN A 149 0.50 4.40 -31.74
CA ASN A 149 1.63 4.09 -30.87
C ASN A 149 1.29 3.03 -29.82
N ASN A 150 0.03 2.99 -29.34
CA ASN A 150 -0.35 2.19 -28.18
C ASN A 150 -1.20 0.95 -28.51
N PHE A 151 -1.86 0.87 -29.68
CA PHE A 151 -2.70 -0.28 -30.01
C PHE A 151 -1.98 -1.63 -29.93
N PRO A 152 -0.67 -1.79 -30.28
CA PRO A 152 -0.02 -3.10 -30.22
C PRO A 152 0.10 -3.65 -28.79
N GLN A 153 0.08 -2.78 -27.79
CA GLN A 153 0.14 -3.15 -26.36
C GLN A 153 -1.25 -3.25 -25.73
N LYS A 154 -2.21 -2.46 -26.23
CA LYS A 154 -3.57 -2.36 -25.69
C LYS A 154 -4.52 -3.42 -26.27
N VAL A 155 -4.26 -3.90 -27.48
CA VAL A 155 -5.15 -4.81 -28.21
C VAL A 155 -4.50 -6.19 -28.34
N ASN A 156 -5.27 -7.23 -28.02
CA ASN A 156 -4.83 -8.60 -28.26
C ASN A 156 -4.95 -8.97 -29.75
N MET A 157 -3.80 -9.12 -30.42
CA MET A 157 -3.73 -9.38 -31.87
C MET A 157 -3.80 -10.87 -32.26
N CYS A 158 -3.96 -11.82 -31.33
CA CYS A 158 -3.76 -13.25 -31.62
C CYS A 158 -4.63 -13.85 -32.75
N LYS A 159 -5.76 -13.22 -33.12
CA LYS A 159 -6.58 -13.64 -34.28
C LYS A 159 -6.75 -12.57 -35.36
N TRP A 160 -6.19 -11.39 -35.17
CA TRP A 160 -6.36 -10.25 -36.07
C TRP A 160 -5.02 -9.92 -36.72
N GLU A 161 -4.99 -9.92 -38.05
CA GLU A 161 -3.89 -9.31 -38.79
C GLU A 161 -4.08 -7.81 -38.84
N VAL A 162 -2.97 -7.06 -38.85
CA VAL A 162 -3.00 -5.60 -38.80
C VAL A 162 -2.20 -5.01 -39.95
N LYS A 163 -2.82 -4.05 -40.65
CA LYS A 163 -2.15 -3.20 -41.64
C LYS A 163 -2.23 -1.74 -41.20
N VAL A 164 -1.09 -1.16 -40.88
CA VAL A 164 -0.95 0.27 -40.55
C VAL A 164 -0.64 1.05 -41.82
N LEU A 165 -1.44 2.07 -42.11
CA LEU A 165 -1.24 3.04 -43.20
C LEU A 165 -1.09 4.46 -42.62
N GLU A 166 -0.87 5.45 -43.49
CA GLU A 166 -0.70 6.85 -43.08
C GLU A 166 -1.96 7.40 -42.37
N ASN A 167 -3.15 7.19 -42.94
CA ASN A 167 -4.39 7.81 -42.46
C ASN A 167 -5.40 6.79 -41.89
N CYS A 168 -5.01 5.53 -41.74
CA CYS A 168 -5.85 4.52 -41.12
C CYS A 168 -5.07 3.30 -40.64
N VAL A 169 -5.70 2.50 -39.78
CA VAL A 169 -5.26 1.18 -39.36
C VAL A 169 -6.38 0.19 -39.68
N TYR A 170 -6.02 -0.93 -40.30
CA TYR A 170 -6.93 -2.03 -40.58
C TYR A 170 -6.61 -3.20 -39.65
N PHE A 171 -7.64 -3.74 -39.01
CA PHE A 171 -7.63 -5.04 -38.36
C PHE A 171 -8.48 -5.96 -39.23
N PHE A 172 -7.95 -7.11 -39.64
CA PHE A 172 -8.73 -8.05 -40.44
C PHE A 172 -8.43 -9.51 -40.11
N THR A 173 -9.36 -10.37 -40.48
CA THR A 173 -9.20 -11.83 -40.42
C THR A 173 -9.32 -12.42 -41.82
N LEU A 174 -8.58 -13.48 -42.09
CA LEU A 174 -8.53 -14.13 -43.40
C LEU A 174 -9.29 -15.47 -43.35
N ASN A 175 -10.02 -15.77 -44.43
CA ASN A 175 -10.62 -17.07 -44.70
C ASN A 175 -9.77 -17.82 -45.75
N TYR A 176 -9.43 -19.07 -45.45
CA TYR A 176 -8.59 -19.95 -46.24
C TYR A 176 -9.34 -21.17 -46.82
N GLU A 177 -10.67 -21.27 -46.67
CA GLU A 177 -11.45 -22.47 -47.04
C GLU A 177 -11.39 -22.84 -48.53
N THR A 178 -11.54 -21.85 -49.42
CA THR A 178 -11.57 -22.08 -50.89
C THR A 178 -10.64 -21.13 -51.63
N LYS A 179 -10.65 -19.85 -51.27
CA LYS A 179 -9.76 -18.80 -51.77
C LYS A 179 -9.45 -17.84 -50.63
N LEU A 180 -8.22 -17.32 -50.58
CA LEU A 180 -7.83 -16.30 -49.62
C LEU A 180 -8.72 -15.07 -49.76
N THR A 181 -9.56 -14.82 -48.76
CA THR A 181 -10.50 -13.70 -48.73
C THR A 181 -10.52 -13.07 -47.35
N ILE A 182 -10.71 -11.75 -47.28
CA ILE A 182 -10.92 -11.08 -46.00
C ILE A 182 -12.32 -11.44 -45.50
N ARG A 183 -12.40 -11.99 -44.29
CA ARG A 183 -13.65 -12.38 -43.63
C ARG A 183 -14.26 -11.20 -42.89
N ASN A 184 -13.52 -10.68 -41.91
CA ASN A 184 -13.92 -9.52 -41.13
C ASN A 184 -12.83 -8.45 -41.28
N CYS A 185 -13.23 -7.19 -41.37
CA CYS A 185 -12.34 -6.06 -41.49
C CYS A 185 -12.87 -4.88 -40.67
N GLU A 186 -12.06 -4.38 -39.76
CA GLU A 186 -12.29 -3.15 -39.02
C GLU A 186 -11.26 -2.12 -39.45
N ARG A 187 -11.72 -0.93 -39.83
CA ARG A 187 -10.89 0.20 -40.19
C ARG A 187 -11.07 1.29 -39.16
N VAL A 188 -9.97 1.75 -38.57
CA VAL A 188 -9.91 2.97 -37.75
C VAL A 188 -9.25 4.06 -38.59
N SER A 189 -9.96 5.18 -38.80
CA SER A 189 -9.46 6.32 -39.58
C SER A 189 -8.61 7.28 -38.73
N GLU A 190 -7.95 8.23 -39.40
CA GLU A 190 -7.22 9.34 -38.77
C GLU A 190 -8.11 10.23 -37.87
N HIS A 191 -9.42 10.24 -38.11
CA HIS A 191 -10.40 10.96 -37.30
C HIS A 191 -11.00 10.10 -36.19
N LEU A 192 -10.38 8.94 -35.92
CA LEU A 192 -10.84 7.94 -34.95
C LEU A 192 -12.26 7.44 -35.24
N THR A 193 -12.67 7.40 -36.50
CA THR A 193 -13.94 6.79 -36.90
C THR A 193 -13.75 5.33 -37.27
N VAL A 194 -14.71 4.49 -36.91
CA VAL A 194 -14.65 3.04 -37.15
C VAL A 194 -15.61 2.64 -38.27
N ASN A 195 -15.12 1.89 -39.25
CA ASN A 195 -15.92 1.20 -40.26
C ASN A 195 -15.66 -0.30 -40.16
N ILE A 196 -16.71 -1.12 -40.13
CA ILE A 196 -16.60 -2.58 -39.99
C ILE A 196 -17.30 -3.25 -41.16
N HIS A 197 -16.60 -4.19 -41.79
CA HIS A 197 -17.13 -5.05 -42.84
C HIS A 197 -17.10 -6.51 -42.36
N LEU A 198 -18.24 -7.18 -42.41
CA LEU A 198 -18.39 -8.61 -42.09
C LEU A 198 -18.86 -9.36 -43.34
N ASN A 199 -18.10 -10.36 -43.79
CA ASN A 199 -18.43 -11.20 -44.94
C ASN A 199 -18.88 -10.37 -46.17
N LYS A 200 -18.19 -9.25 -46.44
CA LYS A 200 -18.45 -8.25 -47.51
C LYS A 200 -19.58 -7.23 -47.26
N ASN A 201 -20.34 -7.35 -46.18
CA ASN A 201 -21.36 -6.36 -45.81
C ASN A 201 -20.78 -5.33 -44.84
N GLU A 202 -20.95 -4.05 -45.13
CA GLU A 202 -20.61 -2.98 -44.17
C GLU A 202 -21.69 -2.89 -43.09
N LEU A 203 -21.26 -2.82 -41.83
CA LEU A 203 -22.18 -2.61 -40.72
C LEU A 203 -22.68 -1.18 -40.70
N SER A 204 -23.98 -1.03 -40.44
CA SER A 204 -24.58 0.28 -40.30
C SER A 204 -24.25 0.90 -38.94
N ALA A 205 -24.44 2.22 -38.81
CA ALA A 205 -24.30 2.87 -37.52
C ALA A 205 -25.28 2.32 -36.46
N ALA A 206 -26.44 1.80 -36.88
CA ALA A 206 -27.41 1.18 -35.97
C ALA A 206 -26.84 -0.09 -35.32
N ASP A 207 -26.07 -0.89 -36.08
CA ASP A 207 -25.44 -2.12 -35.60
C ASP A 207 -24.32 -1.86 -34.57
N LEU A 208 -23.80 -0.64 -34.52
CA LEU A 208 -22.70 -0.23 -33.64
C LEU A 208 -23.12 0.63 -32.44
N ARG A 209 -24.41 0.99 -32.32
CA ARG A 209 -24.95 1.83 -31.24
C ARG A 209 -24.72 1.29 -29.83
N TRP A 210 -24.49 -0.03 -29.70
CA TRP A 210 -24.23 -0.65 -28.41
C TRP A 210 -22.88 -0.23 -27.80
N ILE A 211 -21.96 0.32 -28.59
CA ILE A 211 -20.63 0.71 -28.11
C ILE A 211 -20.10 2.03 -28.66
N LEU A 212 -20.53 2.44 -29.85
CA LEU A 212 -20.13 3.69 -30.47
C LEU A 212 -21.26 4.72 -30.47
N PRO A 213 -20.92 6.02 -30.33
CA PRO A 213 -21.85 7.10 -30.63
C PRO A 213 -22.25 7.11 -32.12
N VAL A 214 -23.28 7.89 -32.45
CA VAL A 214 -23.85 7.97 -33.81
C VAL A 214 -22.82 8.39 -34.88
N ASN A 215 -21.82 9.19 -34.50
CA ASN A 215 -20.74 9.63 -35.39
C ASN A 215 -19.63 8.57 -35.59
N LEU A 216 -19.78 7.37 -35.02
CA LEU A 216 -18.85 6.25 -35.11
C LEU A 216 -17.43 6.55 -34.61
N LYS A 217 -17.26 7.61 -33.80
CA LYS A 217 -15.97 7.95 -33.22
C LYS A 217 -15.66 7.09 -32.00
N VAL A 218 -14.44 6.58 -31.95
CA VAL A 218 -13.87 5.98 -30.74
C VAL A 218 -13.13 7.03 -29.92
N SER A 219 -13.34 6.96 -28.61
CA SER A 219 -12.62 7.76 -27.62
C SER A 219 -11.97 6.90 -26.54
N LYS A 220 -12.24 5.58 -26.54
CA LYS A 220 -11.73 4.65 -25.53
C LYS A 220 -11.17 3.36 -26.12
N TRP A 221 -10.12 2.83 -25.52
CA TRP A 221 -9.52 1.53 -25.86
C TRP A 221 -10.51 0.39 -25.68
N SER A 222 -11.30 0.43 -24.61
CA SER A 222 -12.38 -0.52 -24.33
C SER A 222 -13.40 -0.62 -25.48
N GLN A 223 -13.61 0.44 -26.26
CA GLN A 223 -14.49 0.38 -27.43
C GLN A 223 -13.90 -0.53 -28.51
N ILE A 224 -12.66 -0.28 -28.91
CA ILE A 224 -11.94 -1.06 -29.93
C ILE A 224 -11.79 -2.52 -29.49
N ILE A 225 -11.37 -2.76 -28.24
CA ILE A 225 -11.16 -4.12 -27.71
C ILE A 225 -12.46 -4.93 -27.78
N ASN A 226 -13.59 -4.35 -27.35
CA ASN A 226 -14.87 -5.03 -27.35
C ASN A 226 -15.44 -5.22 -28.77
N ILE A 227 -15.22 -4.28 -29.68
CA ILE A 227 -15.60 -4.43 -31.10
C ILE A 227 -14.84 -5.61 -31.70
N LEU A 228 -13.51 -5.60 -31.58
CA LEU A 228 -12.64 -6.66 -32.10
C LEU A 228 -13.01 -8.03 -31.50
N ALA A 229 -13.30 -8.10 -30.20
CA ALA A 229 -13.72 -9.33 -29.54
C ALA A 229 -15.09 -9.83 -30.05
N ARG A 230 -16.08 -8.93 -30.22
CA ARG A 230 -17.43 -9.28 -30.66
C ARG A 230 -17.45 -9.82 -32.09
N TYR A 231 -16.58 -9.31 -32.96
CA TYR A 231 -16.50 -9.70 -34.37
C TYR A 231 -15.32 -10.64 -34.66
N GLN A 232 -14.71 -11.21 -33.62
CA GLN A 232 -13.62 -12.16 -33.75
C GLN A 232 -14.10 -13.55 -34.22
N GLU A 233 -15.30 -13.96 -33.81
CA GLU A 233 -15.87 -15.28 -34.12
C GLU A 233 -17.09 -15.16 -35.03
N PRO A 234 -17.39 -16.19 -35.86
CA PRO A 234 -18.66 -16.23 -36.55
C PRO A 234 -19.79 -16.18 -35.53
N GLN A 235 -20.51 -15.07 -35.49
CA GLN A 235 -21.82 -15.08 -34.87
C GLN A 235 -22.61 -16.17 -35.57
N LYS A 236 -23.05 -17.19 -34.81
CA LYS A 236 -24.19 -17.99 -35.24
C LYS A 236 -25.28 -16.97 -35.47
N ILE A 237 -25.59 -16.69 -36.73
CA ILE A 237 -26.77 -15.92 -37.10
C ILE A 237 -27.93 -16.79 -36.62
N VAL A 238 -28.34 -16.60 -35.37
CA VAL A 238 -29.68 -16.97 -34.95
C VAL A 238 -30.53 -15.97 -35.69
N ALA A 239 -31.01 -16.40 -36.85
CA ALA A 239 -32.07 -15.71 -37.55
C ALA A 239 -33.22 -15.59 -36.55
N LEU A 240 -33.36 -14.42 -35.93
CA LEU A 240 -34.62 -13.98 -35.36
C LEU A 240 -35.55 -13.74 -36.55
N LYS A 241 -36.09 -14.84 -37.07
CA LYS A 241 -37.38 -14.83 -37.73
C LYS A 241 -38.40 -14.60 -36.63
N MET A 242 -38.93 -13.38 -36.54
CA MET A 242 -40.36 -13.09 -36.36
C MET A 242 -40.64 -11.71 -36.93
#